data_AF-A0AAD7C1B5-F1
#
_entry.id   AF-A0AAD7C1B5-F1
#
_cell.length_a   1.000
_cell.length_b   1.000
_cell.length_c   1.000
_cell.angle_alpha   90.00
_cell.angle_beta   90.00
_cell.angle_gamma   90.00
#
_symmetry.space_group_name_H-M   'P 1'
#
loop_
_entity.id
_entity.type
_entity.pdbx_description
1 polymer ?
#
loop_
_entity_poly.entity_id
_entity_poly.type
_entity_poly.pdbx_seq_one_letter_code
_entity_poly.pdbx_strand_id
1 'polypeptide(L)'
;MNIDYTLCNTPEKLTTALTTLQDAQILFLDCEGERLGVRGGKLSLISIGVPTHHQQLRVYLIDALALGGSGLRPIWSLLSSPDVRKVVFDGRMDQSAFYYSYNRVTMDNVVDLQLADVKSRWAFRGEKAKQRRARLVPYLDYGEVNGNKLLYQDMHKLAGLQQVVREHGVVLQDHQNRMKMKAHFDHKNWMKRPLGKKSLRYAANDITLIHAVCLDFTTKGYIGEDLPAQSLRYTRMWIAGNQPRVNDEYKMHALLPLDILFAAEGEQRKRCKGCERELSKGCFSNKAWGGGESRRRCLVCRAIGMRVESD
;
A
#
# COMPACT_ATOMS: atom_id res chain seq x y z
N MET A 1 16.57 13.27 -14.82
CA MET A 1 15.34 12.50 -15.05
C MET A 1 14.26 13.41 -15.58
N ASN A 2 13.95 13.24 -16.86
CA ASN A 2 12.72 13.70 -17.48
C ASN A 2 11.83 12.45 -17.56
N ILE A 3 10.95 12.25 -16.57
CA ILE A 3 9.97 11.17 -16.63
C ILE A 3 8.81 11.72 -17.44
N ASP A 4 8.45 11.03 -18.52
CA ASP A 4 7.33 11.46 -19.36
C ASP A 4 6.01 11.18 -18.64
N TYR A 5 5.17 12.21 -18.53
CA TYR A 5 3.87 12.12 -17.90
C TYR A 5 2.89 13.12 -18.53
N THR A 6 1.61 12.75 -18.53
CA THR A 6 0.50 13.63 -18.95
C THR A 6 -0.26 14.12 -17.71
N LEU A 7 -0.29 15.44 -17.49
CA LEU A 7 -1.10 16.04 -16.42
C LEU A 7 -2.53 16.28 -16.90
N CYS A 8 -3.48 15.56 -16.30
CA CYS A 8 -4.92 15.69 -16.52
C CYS A 8 -5.51 16.60 -15.43
N ASN A 9 -5.55 17.91 -15.70
CA ASN A 9 -6.08 18.91 -14.78
C ASN A 9 -7.31 19.67 -15.32
N THR A 10 -7.86 19.24 -16.45
CA THR A 10 -9.13 19.72 -17.01
C THR A 10 -9.93 18.53 -17.52
N PRO A 11 -11.27 18.65 -17.64
CA PRO A 11 -12.12 17.59 -18.17
C PRO A 11 -11.68 17.10 -19.56
N GLU A 12 -11.24 17.99 -20.45
CA GLU A 12 -10.84 17.65 -21.81
C GLU A 12 -9.60 16.75 -21.81
N LYS A 13 -8.57 17.12 -21.02
CA LYS A 13 -7.35 16.30 -20.88
C LYS A 13 -7.63 14.95 -20.22
N LEU A 14 -8.58 14.91 -19.29
CA LEU A 14 -9.02 13.64 -18.71
C LEU A 14 -9.72 12.78 -19.75
N THR A 15 -10.64 13.34 -20.54
CA THR A 15 -11.30 12.64 -21.65
C THR A 15 -10.30 12.08 -22.65
N THR A 16 -9.28 12.85 -23.02
CA THR A 16 -8.20 12.35 -23.88
C THR A 16 -7.44 11.19 -23.23
N ALA A 17 -7.08 11.29 -21.95
CA ALA A 17 -6.40 10.20 -21.24
C ALA A 17 -7.26 8.93 -21.16
N LEU A 18 -8.58 9.08 -20.95
CA LEU A 18 -9.52 7.96 -20.84
C LEU A 18 -9.54 7.09 -22.09
N THR A 19 -9.28 7.64 -23.28
CA THR A 19 -9.16 6.84 -24.52
C THR A 19 -8.08 5.76 -24.44
N THR A 20 -7.04 5.96 -23.62
CA THR A 20 -6.02 4.94 -23.36
C THR A 20 -6.32 4.15 -22.09
N LEU A 21 -6.83 4.80 -21.05
CA LEU A 21 -7.06 4.16 -19.75
C LEU A 21 -8.18 3.11 -19.80
N GLN A 22 -9.21 3.30 -20.62
CA GLN A 22 -10.37 2.41 -20.69
C GLN A 22 -10.06 1.07 -21.39
N ASP A 23 -9.11 1.06 -22.31
CA ASP A 23 -8.67 -0.16 -23.02
C ASP A 23 -7.61 -0.95 -22.23
N ALA A 24 -7.13 -0.39 -21.11
CA ALA A 24 -6.07 -0.99 -20.33
C ALA A 24 -6.59 -2.16 -19.46
N GLN A 25 -5.93 -3.32 -19.57
CA GLN A 25 -6.20 -4.47 -18.70
C GLN A 25 -5.50 -4.37 -17.34
N ILE A 26 -4.43 -3.58 -17.25
CA ILE A 26 -3.62 -3.42 -16.05
C ILE A 26 -3.33 -1.93 -15.86
N LEU A 27 -3.54 -1.45 -14.63
CA LEU A 27 -3.23 -0.09 -14.20
C LEU A 27 -2.26 -0.14 -13.02
N PHE A 28 -1.18 0.63 -13.08
CA PHE A 28 -0.32 0.92 -11.93
C PHE A 28 -0.87 2.15 -11.22
N LEU A 29 -1.08 2.08 -9.90
CA LEU A 29 -1.79 3.12 -9.16
C LEU A 29 -1.05 3.52 -7.89
N ASP A 30 -1.01 4.83 -7.66
CA ASP A 30 -0.55 5.46 -6.43
C ASP A 30 -1.24 6.83 -6.29
N CYS A 31 -1.59 7.23 -5.06
CA CYS A 31 -2.23 8.50 -4.81
C CYS A 31 -1.48 9.36 -3.80
N GLU A 32 -1.68 10.66 -3.94
CA GLU A 32 -1.05 11.66 -3.08
C GLU A 32 -2.08 12.62 -2.53
N GLY A 33 -1.84 13.09 -1.30
CA GLY A 33 -2.80 13.91 -0.59
C GLY A 33 -2.35 14.38 0.78
N GLU A 34 -3.16 15.24 1.38
CA GLU A 34 -2.98 15.63 2.78
C GLU A 34 -3.58 14.53 3.67
N ARG A 35 -2.74 13.87 4.47
CA ARG A 35 -3.16 12.81 5.40
C ARG A 35 -4.08 11.78 4.71
N LEU A 36 -3.67 11.35 3.51
CA LEU A 36 -4.46 10.47 2.64
C LEU A 36 -5.05 9.28 3.40
N GLY A 37 -6.35 9.01 3.20
CA GLY A 37 -7.09 7.90 3.81
C GLY A 37 -7.38 8.03 5.31
N VAL A 38 -6.74 8.97 6.01
CA VAL A 38 -7.06 9.29 7.42
C VAL A 38 -8.36 10.09 7.48
N ARG A 39 -9.11 9.98 8.58
CA ARG A 39 -10.29 10.80 8.83
C ARG A 39 -9.96 12.30 8.70
N GLY A 40 -10.68 12.99 7.84
CA GLY A 40 -10.45 14.41 7.52
C GLY A 40 -9.30 14.69 6.56
N GLY A 41 -8.64 13.64 6.03
CA GLY A 41 -7.67 13.75 4.96
C GLY A 41 -8.31 14.08 3.61
N LYS A 42 -7.46 14.47 2.66
CA LYS A 42 -7.88 14.91 1.31
C LYS A 42 -6.99 14.28 0.24
N LEU A 43 -7.63 13.73 -0.79
CA LEU A 43 -6.96 13.29 -2.00
C LEU A 43 -6.61 14.52 -2.86
N SER A 44 -5.40 14.56 -3.39
CA SER A 44 -4.92 15.64 -4.25
C SER A 44 -4.63 15.18 -5.68
N LEU A 45 -3.98 14.02 -5.83
CA LEU A 45 -3.50 13.53 -7.11
C LEU A 45 -3.69 12.01 -7.18
N ILE A 46 -4.14 11.53 -8.32
CA ILE A 46 -4.20 10.11 -8.65
C ILE A 46 -3.20 9.88 -9.78
N SER A 47 -2.24 9.01 -9.58
CA SER A 47 -1.22 8.68 -10.58
C SER A 47 -1.54 7.31 -11.16
N ILE A 48 -1.68 7.23 -12.48
CA ILE A 48 -2.02 6.00 -13.18
C ILE A 48 -0.96 5.71 -14.25
N GLY A 49 -0.34 4.55 -14.18
CA GLY A 49 0.53 4.02 -15.21
C GLY A 49 -0.18 2.97 -16.06
N VAL A 50 -0.05 3.07 -17.38
CA VAL A 50 -0.52 2.04 -18.32
C VAL A 50 0.68 1.47 -19.06
N PRO A 51 0.93 0.15 -19.00
CA PRO A 51 1.96 -0.46 -19.81
C PRO A 51 1.57 -0.37 -21.29
N THR A 52 2.51 0.05 -22.13
CA THR A 52 2.35 0.14 -23.58
C THR A 52 3.12 -1.01 -24.25
N HIS A 53 3.11 -1.05 -25.59
CA HIS A 53 3.97 -1.97 -26.34
C HIS A 53 5.44 -1.85 -25.88
N HIS A 54 6.16 -2.98 -25.95
CA HIS A 54 7.56 -3.12 -25.53
C HIS A 54 7.85 -2.87 -24.04
N GLN A 55 6.88 -3.12 -23.15
CA GLN A 55 7.04 -2.93 -21.70
C GLN A 55 7.42 -1.49 -21.30
N GLN A 56 7.14 -0.52 -22.16
CA GLN A 56 7.21 0.89 -21.78
C GLN A 56 5.98 1.27 -20.96
N LEU A 57 6.04 2.43 -20.30
CA LEU A 57 5.00 2.89 -19.38
C LEU A 57 4.58 4.31 -19.74
N ARG A 58 3.28 4.52 -19.93
CA ARG A 58 2.71 5.85 -20.02
C ARG A 58 2.10 6.24 -18.68
N VAL A 59 2.48 7.40 -18.14
CA VAL A 59 2.01 7.89 -16.85
C VAL A 59 1.03 9.05 -17.03
N TYR A 60 -0.11 8.95 -16.36
CA TYR A 60 -1.13 9.98 -16.27
C TYR A 60 -1.22 10.47 -14.82
N LEU A 61 -1.13 11.78 -14.62
CA LEU A 61 -1.28 12.43 -13.32
C LEU A 61 -2.60 13.19 -13.31
N ILE A 62 -3.57 12.70 -12.54
CA ILE A 62 -4.95 13.20 -12.54
C ILE A 62 -5.14 14.10 -11.32
N ASP A 63 -5.31 15.40 -11.56
CA ASP A 63 -5.46 16.41 -10.52
C ASP A 63 -6.88 16.36 -9.92
N ALA A 64 -7.01 15.64 -8.80
CA ALA A 64 -8.28 15.40 -8.15
C ALA A 64 -8.95 16.70 -7.64
N LEU A 65 -8.15 17.70 -7.27
CA LEU A 65 -8.69 18.99 -6.82
C LEU A 65 -9.20 19.84 -7.98
N ALA A 66 -8.48 19.86 -9.11
CA ALA A 66 -8.89 20.63 -10.28
C ALA A 66 -10.15 20.05 -10.94
N LEU A 67 -10.29 18.72 -10.96
CA LEU A 67 -11.42 18.02 -11.58
C LEU A 67 -12.66 17.91 -10.68
N GLY A 68 -12.46 17.93 -9.36
CA GLY A 68 -13.53 17.76 -8.38
C GLY A 68 -14.15 16.35 -8.37
N GLY A 69 -15.05 16.10 -7.42
CA GLY A 69 -15.63 14.76 -7.20
C GLY A 69 -16.41 14.21 -8.40
N SER A 70 -17.18 15.06 -9.09
CA SER A 70 -17.95 14.66 -10.28
C SER A 70 -17.07 14.40 -11.50
N GLY A 71 -16.03 15.21 -11.71
CA GLY A 71 -15.07 15.04 -12.80
C GLY A 71 -14.27 13.74 -12.71
N LEU A 72 -14.11 13.18 -11.50
CA LEU A 72 -13.40 11.92 -11.27
C LEU A 72 -14.28 10.67 -11.45
N ARG A 73 -15.59 10.81 -11.71
CA ARG A 73 -16.50 9.65 -11.86
C ARG A 73 -16.01 8.60 -12.87
N PRO A 74 -15.47 8.95 -14.06
CA PRO A 74 -14.94 7.95 -14.99
C PRO A 74 -13.77 7.14 -14.40
N ILE A 75 -12.91 7.79 -13.61
CA ILE A 75 -11.78 7.14 -12.94
C ILE A 75 -12.29 6.18 -11.85
N TRP A 76 -13.31 6.57 -11.10
CA TRP A 76 -13.92 5.68 -10.11
C TRP A 76 -14.56 4.44 -10.75
N SER A 77 -15.22 4.61 -11.89
CA SER A 77 -15.77 3.49 -12.66
C SER A 77 -14.67 2.53 -13.10
N LEU A 78 -13.54 3.08 -13.57
CA LEU A 78 -12.39 2.29 -14.00
C LEU A 78 -11.73 1.54 -12.83
N LEU A 79 -11.50 2.21 -11.70
CA LEU A 79 -10.85 1.60 -10.53
C LEU A 79 -11.76 0.54 -9.85
N SER A 80 -13.07 0.70 -9.94
CA SER A 80 -14.05 -0.29 -9.44
C SER A 80 -14.30 -1.47 -10.39
N SER A 81 -13.79 -1.41 -11.63
CA SER A 81 -14.01 -2.49 -12.58
C SER A 81 -13.27 -3.77 -12.15
N PRO A 82 -13.94 -4.93 -12.03
CA PRO A 82 -13.27 -6.19 -11.79
C PRO A 82 -12.44 -6.67 -13.00
N ASP A 83 -12.75 -6.19 -14.20
CA ASP A 83 -12.09 -6.60 -15.44
C ASP A 83 -10.71 -5.96 -15.62
N VAL A 84 -10.44 -4.87 -14.90
CA VAL A 84 -9.17 -4.16 -14.94
C VAL A 84 -8.37 -4.46 -13.69
N ARG A 85 -7.15 -4.96 -13.83
CA ARG A 85 -6.27 -5.21 -12.68
C ARG A 85 -5.60 -3.92 -12.21
N LYS A 86 -5.67 -3.63 -10.91
CA LYS A 86 -4.92 -2.52 -10.30
C LYS A 86 -3.70 -3.07 -9.57
N VAL A 87 -2.51 -2.61 -9.94
CA VAL A 87 -1.25 -2.94 -9.27
C VAL A 87 -0.84 -1.73 -8.43
N VAL A 88 -0.74 -1.93 -7.12
CA VAL A 88 -0.42 -0.90 -6.13
C VAL A 88 0.79 -1.33 -5.30
N PHE A 89 1.36 -0.38 -4.57
CA PHE A 89 2.30 -0.68 -3.49
C PHE A 89 1.77 -0.07 -2.20
N ASP A 90 1.23 -0.91 -1.32
CA ASP A 90 0.56 -0.49 -0.08
C ASP A 90 -0.74 0.32 -0.29
N GLY A 91 -1.71 -0.25 -1.02
CA GLY A 91 -2.94 0.44 -1.43
C GLY A 91 -3.98 0.70 -0.34
N ARG A 92 -3.63 0.52 0.94
CA ARG A 92 -4.57 0.60 2.08
C ARG A 92 -5.12 2.01 2.27
N MET A 93 -4.27 3.02 2.20
CA MET A 93 -4.66 4.40 2.45
C MET A 93 -5.36 5.01 1.21
N ASP A 94 -4.99 4.59 0.00
CA ASP A 94 -5.69 4.92 -1.24
C ASP A 94 -7.13 4.41 -1.19
N GLN A 95 -7.31 3.12 -0.90
CA GLN A 95 -8.63 2.51 -0.75
C GLN A 95 -9.47 3.22 0.33
N SER A 96 -8.85 3.57 1.46
CA SER A 96 -9.55 4.31 2.53
C SER A 96 -10.00 5.68 2.03
N ALA A 97 -9.14 6.41 1.30
CA ALA A 97 -9.49 7.71 0.74
C ALA A 97 -10.67 7.60 -0.25
N PHE A 98 -10.63 6.64 -1.16
CA PHE A 98 -11.71 6.43 -2.14
C PHE A 98 -13.03 6.14 -1.44
N TYR A 99 -13.02 5.23 -0.47
CA TYR A 99 -14.23 4.78 0.19
C TYR A 99 -14.92 5.90 0.98
N TYR A 100 -14.16 6.68 1.75
CA TYR A 100 -14.74 7.69 2.64
C TYR A 100 -14.96 9.05 1.99
N SER A 101 -14.18 9.41 0.98
CA SER A 101 -14.28 10.72 0.33
C SER A 101 -15.08 10.70 -0.99
N TYR A 102 -15.28 9.53 -1.59
CA TYR A 102 -15.88 9.41 -2.92
C TYR A 102 -16.91 8.27 -2.98
N ASN A 103 -18.03 8.43 -2.27
CA ASN A 103 -19.22 7.57 -2.39
C ASN A 103 -18.96 6.06 -2.29
N ARG A 104 -18.10 5.63 -1.35
CA ARG A 104 -17.81 4.22 -1.08
C ARG A 104 -17.18 3.48 -2.28
N VAL A 105 -16.44 4.19 -3.13
CA VAL A 105 -15.68 3.58 -4.22
C VAL A 105 -14.70 2.54 -3.69
N THR A 106 -14.72 1.36 -4.30
CA THR A 106 -13.83 0.24 -3.98
C THR A 106 -12.93 -0.06 -5.16
N MET A 107 -11.66 -0.37 -4.87
CA MET A 107 -10.80 -1.08 -5.82
C MET A 107 -11.16 -2.56 -5.77
N ASP A 108 -11.45 -3.11 -6.94
CA ASP A 108 -11.64 -4.54 -7.19
C ASP A 108 -10.46 -5.09 -8.00
N ASN A 109 -10.24 -6.41 -8.09
CA ASN A 109 -9.10 -7.01 -8.84
C ASN A 109 -7.76 -6.27 -8.61
N VAL A 110 -7.31 -6.22 -7.36
CA VAL A 110 -6.11 -5.49 -6.94
C VAL A 110 -4.97 -6.45 -6.64
N VAL A 111 -3.74 -6.06 -6.97
CA VAL A 111 -2.48 -6.74 -6.60
C VAL A 111 -1.61 -5.75 -5.85
N ASP A 112 -1.26 -6.06 -4.61
CA ASP A 112 -0.38 -5.24 -3.78
C ASP A 112 1.03 -5.84 -3.73
N LEU A 113 1.98 -5.13 -4.33
CA LEU A 113 3.37 -5.59 -4.44
C LEU A 113 4.10 -5.60 -3.09
N GLN A 114 3.62 -4.88 -2.08
CA GLN A 114 4.20 -4.94 -0.74
C GLN A 114 3.95 -6.32 -0.10
N LEU A 115 2.82 -6.96 -0.41
CA LEU A 115 2.53 -8.32 0.01
C LEU A 115 3.35 -9.35 -0.78
N ALA A 116 3.53 -9.13 -2.08
CA ALA A 116 4.41 -9.96 -2.91
C ALA A 116 5.85 -9.97 -2.36
N ASP A 117 6.36 -8.82 -1.92
CA ASP A 117 7.68 -8.74 -1.27
C ASP A 117 7.71 -9.57 0.03
N VAL A 118 6.71 -9.45 0.90
CA VAL A 118 6.63 -10.27 2.13
C VAL A 118 6.62 -11.77 1.81
N LYS A 119 5.81 -12.20 0.83
CA LYS A 119 5.76 -13.60 0.40
C LYS A 119 7.08 -14.06 -0.19
N SER A 120 7.73 -13.22 -1.00
CA SER A 120 9.02 -13.53 -1.63
C SER A 120 10.10 -13.90 -0.61
N ARG A 121 10.12 -13.19 0.53
CA ARG A 121 11.11 -13.38 1.59
C ARG A 121 11.06 -14.80 2.14
N TRP A 122 9.86 -15.30 2.41
CA TRP A 122 9.65 -16.65 2.96
C TRP A 122 9.77 -17.73 1.87
N ALA A 123 8.99 -17.60 0.80
CA ALA A 123 8.77 -18.69 -0.14
C ALA A 123 9.91 -18.88 -1.16
N PHE A 124 10.68 -17.82 -1.44
CA PHE A 124 11.67 -17.84 -2.53
C PHE A 124 13.07 -17.43 -2.08
N ARG A 125 13.19 -16.47 -1.17
CA ARG A 125 14.49 -15.92 -0.71
C ARG A 125 15.01 -16.58 0.56
N GLY A 126 14.24 -17.49 1.18
CA GLY A 126 14.67 -18.27 2.34
C GLY A 126 14.97 -17.44 3.60
N GLU A 127 14.27 -16.32 3.81
CA GLU A 127 14.42 -15.48 5.00
C GLU A 127 14.17 -16.30 6.27
N LYS A 128 15.21 -16.41 7.11
CA LYS A 128 15.16 -17.16 8.37
C LYS A 128 14.58 -16.30 9.49
N ALA A 129 14.10 -16.95 10.56
CA ALA A 129 13.50 -16.28 11.71
C ALA A 129 14.41 -15.21 12.36
N LYS A 130 15.75 -15.39 12.34
CA LYS A 130 16.70 -14.37 12.83
C LYS A 130 16.68 -13.10 11.97
N GLN A 131 16.66 -13.23 10.65
CA GLN A 131 16.61 -12.09 9.73
C GLN A 131 15.27 -11.37 9.84
N ARG A 132 14.15 -12.11 9.89
CA ARG A 132 12.82 -11.55 10.12
C ARG A 132 12.76 -10.71 11.41
N ARG A 133 13.26 -11.25 12.53
CA ARG A 133 13.33 -10.50 13.80
C ARG A 133 14.21 -9.26 13.72
N ALA A 134 15.35 -9.33 13.02
CA ALA A 134 16.22 -8.18 12.84
C ALA A 134 15.51 -7.01 12.13
N ARG A 135 14.47 -7.27 11.31
CA ARG A 135 13.63 -6.22 10.72
C ARG A 135 12.60 -5.62 11.69
N LEU A 136 12.25 -6.34 12.76
CA LEU A 136 11.27 -5.91 13.75
C LEU A 136 11.89 -5.02 14.84
N VAL A 137 13.09 -5.39 15.30
CA VAL A 137 13.81 -4.73 16.41
C VAL A 137 13.96 -3.21 16.25
N PRO A 138 14.25 -2.64 15.06
CA PRO A 138 14.33 -1.17 14.93
C PRO A 138 13.01 -0.43 15.17
N TYR A 139 11.89 -1.14 15.28
CA TYR A 139 10.54 -0.58 15.37
C TYR A 139 9.77 -1.01 16.61
N LEU A 140 10.33 -1.89 17.43
CA LEU A 140 9.67 -2.55 18.54
C LEU A 140 10.67 -2.77 19.66
N ASP A 141 10.17 -2.89 20.89
CA ASP A 141 11.03 -3.15 22.03
C ASP A 141 11.88 -4.42 21.84
N TYR A 142 13.19 -4.27 22.05
CA TYR A 142 14.15 -5.35 21.84
C TYR A 142 13.89 -6.51 22.82
N GLY A 143 13.56 -6.20 24.07
CA GLY A 143 13.29 -7.17 25.13
C GLY A 143 12.06 -8.00 24.82
N GLU A 144 10.96 -7.37 24.40
CA GLU A 144 9.71 -8.05 24.07
C GLU A 144 9.88 -8.99 22.87
N VAL A 145 10.48 -8.52 21.77
CA VAL A 145 10.64 -9.32 20.55
C VAL A 145 11.63 -10.48 20.75
N ASN A 146 12.73 -10.27 21.48
CA ASN A 146 13.73 -11.32 21.72
C ASN A 146 13.40 -12.24 22.89
N GLY A 147 12.64 -11.76 23.89
CA GLY A 147 12.12 -12.58 24.98
C GLY A 147 10.99 -13.50 24.52
N ASN A 148 10.18 -13.08 23.54
CA ASN A 148 8.99 -13.81 23.08
C ASN A 148 9.07 -14.23 21.60
N LYS A 149 10.21 -14.80 21.17
CA LYS A 149 10.51 -15.09 19.73
C LYS A 149 9.41 -15.86 19.00
N LEU A 150 8.83 -16.89 19.64
CA LEU A 150 7.78 -17.73 19.05
C LEU A 150 6.48 -16.95 18.88
N LEU A 151 6.18 -16.03 19.80
CA LEU A 151 4.98 -15.21 19.74
C LEU A 151 4.98 -14.29 18.52
N TYR A 152 6.16 -13.77 18.15
CA TYR A 152 6.31 -12.84 17.03
C TYR A 152 6.78 -13.49 15.73
N GLN A 153 6.73 -14.82 15.65
CA GLN A 153 7.25 -15.53 14.49
C GLN A 153 6.45 -15.23 13.21
N ASP A 154 5.15 -14.91 13.32
CA ASP A 154 4.26 -14.66 12.18
C ASP A 154 3.97 -13.16 11.98
N MET A 155 4.87 -12.30 12.48
CA MET A 155 4.80 -10.86 12.30
C MET A 155 5.95 -10.39 11.39
N HIS A 156 5.60 -9.59 10.39
CA HIS A 156 6.55 -9.07 9.40
C HIS A 156 6.57 -7.54 9.40
N LYS A 157 7.77 -6.99 9.23
CA LYS A 157 7.95 -5.57 8.89
C LYS A 157 7.78 -5.40 7.38
N LEU A 158 6.84 -4.54 7.00
CA LEU A 158 6.63 -4.10 5.62
C LEU A 158 7.76 -3.15 5.20
N ALA A 159 8.33 -3.35 4.01
CA ALA A 159 9.30 -2.44 3.43
C ALA A 159 8.59 -1.34 2.60
N GLY A 160 9.17 -0.15 2.57
CA GLY A 160 8.75 0.88 1.63
C GLY A 160 9.22 0.57 0.20
N LEU A 161 8.58 1.17 -0.80
CA LEU A 161 8.85 0.92 -2.22
C LEU A 161 10.33 1.03 -2.59
N GLN A 162 11.00 2.10 -2.17
CA GLN A 162 12.42 2.30 -2.48
C GLN A 162 13.33 1.29 -1.78
N GLN A 163 12.94 0.79 -0.60
CA GLN A 163 13.67 -0.28 0.06
C GLN A 163 13.51 -1.59 -0.71
N VAL A 164 12.32 -1.90 -1.21
CA VAL A 164 12.07 -3.08 -2.07
C VAL A 164 12.90 -2.99 -3.35
N VAL A 165 12.89 -1.87 -4.06
CA VAL A 165 13.71 -1.64 -5.26
C VAL A 165 15.19 -1.96 -4.99
N ARG A 166 15.74 -1.49 -3.86
CA ARG A 166 17.13 -1.77 -3.47
C ARG A 166 17.37 -3.23 -3.10
N GLU A 167 16.52 -3.81 -2.25
CA GLU A 167 16.69 -5.18 -1.76
C GLU A 167 16.58 -6.23 -2.87
N HIS A 168 15.80 -5.96 -3.91
CA HIS A 168 15.60 -6.85 -5.05
C HIS A 168 16.51 -6.56 -6.23
N GLY A 169 17.32 -5.48 -6.15
CA GLY A 169 18.23 -5.08 -7.23
C GLY A 169 17.50 -4.70 -8.52
N VAL A 170 16.30 -4.12 -8.41
CA VAL A 170 15.47 -3.78 -9.57
C VAL A 170 16.20 -2.75 -10.43
N VAL A 171 16.51 -3.12 -11.67
CA VAL A 171 17.17 -2.25 -12.64
C VAL A 171 16.10 -1.47 -13.41
N LEU A 172 16.25 -0.16 -13.44
CA LEU A 172 15.43 0.71 -14.30
C LEU A 172 16.12 0.80 -15.67
N GLN A 173 15.34 0.65 -16.75
CA GLN A 173 15.86 0.55 -18.13
C GLN A 173 16.68 1.78 -18.60
N ASP A 174 16.64 2.90 -17.89
CA ASP A 174 17.54 4.03 -18.12
C ASP A 174 18.83 3.92 -17.29
N HIS A 175 19.85 3.33 -17.90
CA HIS A 175 21.20 3.12 -17.36
C HIS A 175 21.95 4.39 -16.92
N GLN A 176 21.42 5.60 -17.16
CA GLN A 176 22.01 6.87 -16.67
C GLN A 176 21.50 7.30 -15.29
N ASN A 177 20.48 6.66 -14.74
CA ASN A 177 19.80 7.12 -13.54
C ASN A 177 20.21 6.32 -12.31
N ARG A 178 21.44 6.56 -11.80
CA ARG A 178 21.72 6.36 -10.37
C ARG A 178 20.64 7.11 -9.60
N MET A 179 19.77 6.39 -8.91
CA MET A 179 18.72 6.97 -8.07
C MET A 179 19.38 7.97 -7.12
N LYS A 180 19.23 9.28 -7.38
CA LYS A 180 19.41 10.27 -6.32
C LYS A 180 18.30 9.97 -5.33
N MET A 181 18.67 9.27 -4.25
CA MET A 181 17.83 9.04 -3.10
C MET A 181 17.05 10.31 -2.80
N LYS A 182 15.75 10.16 -2.51
CA LYS A 182 14.83 11.27 -2.21
C LYS A 182 15.58 12.38 -1.48
N ALA A 183 15.80 13.50 -2.16
CA ALA A 183 15.84 14.76 -1.42
C ALA A 183 14.52 14.82 -0.65
N HIS A 184 14.57 15.20 0.62
CA HIS A 184 13.39 15.32 1.48
C HIS A 184 12.25 16.00 0.69
N PHE A 185 11.18 15.24 0.40
CA PHE A 185 10.03 15.76 -0.32
C PHE A 185 9.06 16.32 0.71
N ASP A 186 8.75 17.60 0.61
CA ASP A 186 7.80 18.22 1.51
C ASP A 186 6.37 17.88 1.08
N HIS A 187 5.81 16.88 1.76
CA HIS A 187 4.45 16.38 1.58
C HIS A 187 3.36 17.42 1.89
N LYS A 188 3.70 18.58 2.48
CA LYS A 188 2.73 19.68 2.69
C LYS A 188 2.34 20.39 1.40
N ASN A 189 3.07 20.16 0.31
CA ASN A 189 2.82 20.85 -0.96
C ASN A 189 1.74 20.20 -1.82
N TRP A 190 1.22 19.03 -1.44
CA TRP A 190 0.22 18.33 -2.25
C TRP A 190 -1.05 19.16 -2.47
N MET A 191 -1.45 20.01 -1.51
CA MET A 191 -2.66 20.82 -1.66
C MET A 191 -2.45 22.13 -2.43
N LYS A 192 -1.22 22.49 -2.80
CA LYS A 192 -0.93 23.74 -3.53
C LYS A 192 -1.25 23.60 -5.02
N ARG A 193 -1.73 24.68 -5.64
CA ARG A 193 -1.99 24.75 -7.09
C ARG A 193 -1.37 26.01 -7.72
N PRO A 194 -0.83 25.93 -8.95
CA PRO A 194 -0.61 24.71 -9.72
C PRO A 194 0.39 23.77 -9.01
N LEU A 195 0.27 22.46 -9.24
CA LEU A 195 1.19 21.50 -8.65
C LEU A 195 2.62 21.76 -9.14
N GLY A 196 3.56 21.84 -8.21
CA GLY A 196 4.96 22.10 -8.54
C GLY A 196 5.57 20.94 -9.34
N LYS A 197 6.50 21.25 -10.25
CA LYS A 197 7.21 20.26 -11.08
C LYS A 197 7.86 19.14 -10.26
N LYS A 198 8.33 19.44 -9.04
CA LYS A 198 8.91 18.44 -8.12
C LYS A 198 7.87 17.41 -7.70
N SER A 199 6.65 17.84 -7.37
CA SER A 199 5.53 16.98 -6.96
C SER A 199 5.08 16.09 -8.11
N LEU A 200 4.92 16.67 -9.31
CA LEU A 200 4.53 15.90 -10.50
C LEU A 200 5.57 14.82 -10.85
N ARG A 201 6.86 15.20 -10.86
CA ARG A 201 7.94 14.24 -11.12
C ARG A 201 8.03 13.16 -10.05
N TYR A 202 7.81 13.51 -8.78
CA TYR A 202 7.79 12.56 -7.68
C TYR A 202 6.69 11.51 -7.93
N ALA A 203 5.46 11.95 -8.20
CA ALA A 203 4.33 11.07 -8.41
C ALA A 203 4.52 10.15 -9.62
N ALA A 204 5.04 10.70 -10.72
CA ALA A 204 5.36 9.89 -11.91
C ALA A 204 6.47 8.86 -11.66
N ASN A 205 7.47 9.22 -10.85
CA ASN A 205 8.53 8.31 -10.45
C ASN A 205 8.02 7.13 -9.64
N ASP A 206 7.12 7.36 -8.68
CA ASP A 206 6.61 6.26 -7.86
C ASP A 206 5.83 5.24 -8.71
N ILE A 207 5.03 5.67 -9.70
CA ILE A 207 4.42 4.75 -10.67
C ILE A 207 5.46 3.98 -11.50
N THR A 208 6.53 4.63 -11.94
CA THR A 208 7.61 3.96 -12.67
C THR A 208 8.30 2.89 -11.83
N LEU A 209 8.52 3.16 -10.53
CA LEU A 209 9.09 2.18 -9.61
C LEU A 209 8.13 1.02 -9.35
N ILE A 210 6.83 1.28 -9.16
CA ILE A 210 5.82 0.22 -8.99
C ILE A 210 5.80 -0.69 -10.22
N HIS A 211 5.81 -0.12 -11.43
CA HIS A 211 5.87 -0.89 -12.67
C HIS A 211 7.13 -1.76 -12.75
N ALA A 212 8.31 -1.18 -12.48
CA ALA A 212 9.57 -1.92 -12.53
C ALA A 212 9.62 -3.08 -11.52
N VAL A 213 9.12 -2.85 -10.29
CA VAL A 213 8.99 -3.91 -9.29
C VAL A 213 8.02 -4.99 -9.76
N CYS A 214 6.90 -4.62 -10.40
CA CYS A 214 5.95 -5.57 -10.94
C CYS A 214 6.58 -6.47 -12.02
N LEU A 215 7.33 -5.90 -12.97
CA LEU A 215 8.03 -6.66 -14.01
C LEU A 215 9.04 -7.64 -13.41
N ASP A 216 9.85 -7.17 -12.46
CA ASP A 216 10.84 -7.99 -11.76
C ASP A 216 10.17 -9.13 -10.97
N PHE A 217 9.10 -8.83 -10.22
CA PHE A 217 8.37 -9.81 -9.44
C PHE A 217 7.62 -10.82 -10.30
N THR A 218 7.11 -10.40 -11.46
CA THR A 218 6.51 -11.30 -12.45
C THR A 218 7.56 -12.26 -12.98
N THR A 219 8.73 -11.75 -13.38
CA THR A 219 9.84 -12.56 -13.90
C THR A 219 10.35 -13.57 -12.87
N LYS A 220 10.38 -13.18 -11.59
CA LYS A 220 10.81 -14.04 -10.48
C LYS A 220 9.70 -14.98 -9.94
N GLY A 221 8.47 -14.89 -10.47
CA GLY A 221 7.34 -15.71 -10.03
C GLY A 221 6.78 -15.36 -8.65
N TYR A 222 6.99 -14.13 -8.15
CA TYR A 222 6.52 -13.70 -6.82
C TYR A 222 5.04 -13.29 -6.80
N ILE A 223 4.44 -13.08 -7.97
CA ILE A 223 3.01 -12.77 -8.13
C ILE A 223 2.27 -14.08 -8.39
N GLY A 224 1.83 -14.74 -7.32
CA GLY A 224 1.03 -15.97 -7.38
C GLY A 224 -0.46 -15.71 -7.58
N GLU A 225 -1.22 -16.76 -7.91
CA GLU A 225 -2.66 -16.72 -8.17
C GLU A 225 -3.52 -16.30 -6.97
N ASP A 226 -3.03 -16.54 -5.76
CA ASP A 226 -3.67 -16.18 -4.50
C ASP A 226 -3.46 -14.71 -4.09
N LEU A 227 -2.49 -14.03 -4.70
CA LEU A 227 -2.11 -12.67 -4.34
C LEU A 227 -3.24 -11.65 -4.55
N PRO A 228 -4.07 -11.71 -5.61
CA PRO A 228 -5.21 -10.80 -5.76
C PRO A 228 -6.20 -10.87 -4.60
N ALA A 229 -6.57 -12.08 -4.15
CA ALA A 229 -7.49 -12.26 -3.01
C ALA A 229 -6.89 -11.74 -1.70
N GLN A 230 -5.60 -12.00 -1.48
CA GLN A 230 -4.84 -11.46 -0.33
C GLN A 230 -4.77 -9.94 -0.35
N SER A 231 -4.49 -9.37 -1.52
CA SER A 231 -4.39 -7.92 -1.73
C SER A 231 -5.73 -7.24 -1.50
N LEU A 232 -6.84 -7.84 -1.95
CA LEU A 232 -8.18 -7.33 -1.71
C LEU A 232 -8.52 -7.25 -0.23
N ARG A 233 -8.20 -8.29 0.55
CA ARG A 233 -8.36 -8.27 2.02
C ARG A 233 -7.50 -7.20 2.66
N TYR A 234 -6.27 -7.05 2.18
CA TYR A 234 -5.31 -6.09 2.71
C TYR A 234 -5.74 -4.65 2.47
N THR A 235 -6.01 -4.26 1.22
CA THR A 235 -6.37 -2.87 0.87
C THR A 235 -7.69 -2.44 1.53
N ARG A 236 -8.63 -3.36 1.73
CA ARG A 236 -9.93 -3.08 2.37
C ARG A 236 -9.91 -3.07 3.90
N MET A 237 -8.77 -3.25 4.57
CA MET A 237 -8.78 -3.32 6.04
C MET A 237 -9.27 -2.04 6.75
N TRP A 238 -9.19 -0.90 6.06
CA TRP A 238 -9.52 0.42 6.59
C TRP A 238 -10.87 0.98 6.14
N ILE A 239 -11.73 0.19 5.49
CA ILE A 239 -13.09 0.61 5.12
C ILE A 239 -14.13 0.10 6.14
N ALA A 240 -15.42 0.26 5.86
CA ALA A 240 -16.51 -0.31 6.66
C ALA A 240 -16.47 0.04 8.16
N GLY A 241 -16.16 1.28 8.49
CA GLY A 241 -16.11 1.81 9.86
C GLY A 241 -14.71 1.85 10.49
N ASN A 242 -13.71 1.27 9.83
CA ASN A 242 -12.36 1.15 10.39
C ASN A 242 -11.38 2.27 9.96
N GLN A 243 -11.86 3.41 9.44
CA GLN A 243 -10.99 4.51 9.01
C GLN A 243 -9.97 4.94 10.09
N PRO A 244 -8.67 5.04 9.77
CA PRO A 244 -7.68 5.56 10.69
C PRO A 244 -7.97 7.00 11.12
N ARG A 245 -7.62 7.33 12.37
CA ARG A 245 -7.59 8.70 12.88
C ARG A 245 -6.18 9.27 12.79
N VAL A 246 -6.07 10.60 12.91
CA VAL A 246 -4.76 11.24 13.04
C VAL A 246 -4.06 10.66 14.27
N ASN A 247 -2.80 10.25 14.11
CA ASN A 247 -1.98 9.63 15.15
C ASN A 247 -2.52 8.28 15.67
N ASP A 248 -3.30 7.55 14.88
CA ASP A 248 -3.73 6.19 15.23
C ASP A 248 -2.56 5.20 15.12
N GLU A 249 -1.76 5.07 16.18
CA GLU A 249 -0.58 4.22 16.23
C GLU A 249 -0.85 2.75 15.91
N TYR A 250 -2.08 2.26 16.15
CA TYR A 250 -2.48 0.88 15.91
C TYR A 250 -2.87 0.60 14.46
N LYS A 251 -3.10 1.64 13.66
CA LYS A 251 -3.43 1.51 12.23
C LYS A 251 -2.38 2.14 11.32
N MET A 252 -1.59 3.09 11.83
CA MET A 252 -0.55 3.81 11.10
C MET A 252 0.85 3.24 11.39
N HIS A 253 1.02 1.94 11.15
CA HIS A 253 2.31 1.28 11.31
C HIS A 253 2.56 0.27 10.17
N ALA A 254 3.80 -0.12 10.02
CA ALA A 254 4.26 -0.96 8.91
C ALA A 254 4.49 -2.42 9.36
N LEU A 255 3.59 -2.97 10.18
CA LEU A 255 3.66 -4.36 10.67
C LEU A 255 2.48 -5.16 10.12
N LEU A 256 2.77 -6.34 9.60
CA LEU A 256 1.80 -7.24 9.00
C LEU A 256 1.76 -8.55 9.80
N PRO A 257 0.61 -8.91 10.40
CA PRO A 257 0.39 -10.29 10.83
C PRO A 257 0.12 -11.16 9.59
N LEU A 258 0.80 -12.31 9.49
CA LEU A 258 0.68 -13.22 8.35
C LEU A 258 -0.74 -13.78 8.14
N ASP A 259 -1.61 -13.72 9.15
CA ASP A 259 -3.03 -14.04 9.03
C ASP A 259 -3.73 -13.29 7.91
N ILE A 260 -3.29 -12.07 7.56
CA ILE A 260 -3.86 -11.33 6.44
C ILE A 260 -3.62 -12.08 5.11
N LEU A 261 -2.46 -12.74 4.98
CA LEU A 261 -2.09 -13.52 3.81
C LEU A 261 -2.70 -14.92 3.83
N PHE A 262 -2.72 -15.57 4.99
CA PHE A 262 -2.99 -17.01 5.10
C PHE A 262 -4.23 -17.39 5.92
N ALA A 263 -5.10 -16.43 6.24
CA ALA A 263 -6.37 -16.73 6.91
C ALA A 263 -7.13 -17.82 6.17
N ALA A 264 -7.43 -18.92 6.88
CA ALA A 264 -8.26 -19.99 6.36
C ALA A 264 -9.72 -19.55 6.31
N GLU A 265 -10.45 -20.01 5.29
CA GLU A 265 -11.90 -19.82 5.23
C GLU A 265 -12.59 -20.56 6.38
N GLY A 266 -13.62 -19.93 6.96
CA GLY A 266 -14.38 -20.50 8.07
C GLY A 266 -13.69 -20.49 9.44
N GLU A 267 -12.42 -20.05 9.54
CA GLU A 267 -11.75 -19.96 10.84
C GLU A 267 -12.43 -18.92 11.74
N GLN A 268 -12.59 -19.25 13.04
CA GLN A 268 -13.10 -18.30 14.02
C GLN A 268 -12.19 -17.08 14.08
N ARG A 269 -12.77 -15.88 13.91
CA ARG A 269 -12.05 -14.60 14.02
C ARG A 269 -12.54 -13.84 15.24
N LYS A 270 -11.65 -13.04 15.83
CA LYS A 270 -12.02 -12.07 16.87
C LYS A 270 -11.52 -10.68 16.48
N ARG A 271 -12.35 -9.67 16.75
CA ARG A 271 -11.99 -8.27 16.58
C ARG A 271 -10.96 -7.85 17.63
N CYS A 272 -9.87 -7.23 17.19
CA CYS A 272 -8.88 -6.62 18.06
C CYS A 272 -9.36 -5.24 18.55
N LYS A 273 -9.20 -4.93 19.83
CA LYS A 273 -9.62 -3.63 20.39
C LYS A 273 -8.72 -2.44 20.02
N GLY A 274 -7.46 -2.70 19.61
CA GLY A 274 -6.53 -1.66 19.16
C GLY A 274 -6.76 -1.30 17.69
N CYS A 275 -6.34 -2.18 16.78
CA CYS A 275 -6.41 -1.94 15.33
C CYS A 275 -7.78 -2.23 14.71
N GLU A 276 -8.74 -2.78 15.46
CA GLU A 276 -10.11 -3.09 14.99
C GLU A 276 -10.19 -4.13 13.85
N ARG A 277 -9.07 -4.79 13.52
CA ARG A 277 -9.04 -5.91 12.58
C ARG A 277 -9.65 -7.16 13.20
N GLU A 278 -10.37 -7.92 12.39
CA GLU A 278 -10.82 -9.28 12.70
C GLU A 278 -9.73 -10.25 12.29
N LEU A 279 -9.19 -11.02 13.23
CA LEU A 279 -8.03 -11.87 13.04
C LEU A 279 -8.25 -13.26 13.65
N SER A 280 -7.55 -14.26 13.12
CA SER A 280 -7.55 -15.64 13.64
C SER A 280 -6.90 -15.76 15.02
N LYS A 281 -7.01 -16.95 15.62
CA LYS A 281 -6.43 -17.27 16.94
C LYS A 281 -4.92 -17.03 16.99
N GLY A 282 -4.20 -17.34 15.92
CA GLY A 282 -2.75 -17.17 15.84
C GLY A 282 -2.28 -15.71 16.02
N CYS A 283 -3.18 -14.74 15.79
CA CYS A 283 -2.87 -13.33 15.99
C CYS A 283 -3.01 -12.84 17.43
N PHE A 284 -3.31 -13.70 18.40
CA PHE A 284 -3.51 -13.35 19.80
C PHE A 284 -2.72 -14.28 20.72
N SER A 285 -2.27 -13.76 21.86
CA SER A 285 -1.83 -14.64 22.96
C SER A 285 -3.01 -15.46 23.50
N ASN A 286 -2.76 -16.63 24.08
CA ASN A 286 -3.82 -17.47 24.68
C ASN A 286 -4.71 -16.68 25.66
N LYS A 287 -4.09 -15.85 26.51
CA LYS A 287 -4.80 -14.97 27.45
C LYS A 287 -5.69 -13.94 26.74
N ALA A 288 -5.20 -13.33 25.66
CA ALA A 288 -5.99 -12.35 24.89
C ALA A 288 -7.12 -13.02 24.11
N TRP A 289 -6.91 -14.25 23.61
CA TRP A 289 -7.93 -15.00 22.88
C TRP A 289 -9.07 -15.46 23.79
N GLY A 290 -8.75 -16.05 24.95
CA GLY A 290 -9.74 -16.53 25.92
C GLY A 290 -10.34 -15.44 26.80
N GLY A 291 -9.72 -14.26 26.86
CA GLY A 291 -10.15 -13.15 27.70
C GLY A 291 -11.33 -12.33 27.15
N GLY A 292 -11.84 -11.45 28.02
CA GLY A 292 -12.90 -10.50 27.70
C GLY A 292 -12.53 -9.54 26.56
N GLU A 293 -13.55 -9.07 25.85
CA GLU A 293 -13.40 -8.25 24.65
C GLU A 293 -12.70 -6.91 24.91
N SER A 294 -12.92 -6.29 26.07
CA SER A 294 -12.41 -4.97 26.42
C SER A 294 -10.88 -4.85 26.45
N ARG A 295 -10.15 -5.97 26.59
CA ARG A 295 -8.67 -6.00 26.64
C ARG A 295 -8.04 -6.80 25.50
N ARG A 296 -8.82 -7.21 24.49
CA ARG A 296 -8.36 -8.10 23.41
C ARG A 296 -7.45 -7.38 22.42
N ARG A 297 -6.14 -7.42 22.63
CA ARG A 297 -5.14 -6.90 21.69
C ARG A 297 -4.49 -8.04 20.90
N CYS A 298 -4.41 -7.87 19.57
CA CYS A 298 -3.61 -8.75 18.72
C CYS A 298 -2.12 -8.54 19.02
N LEU A 299 -1.27 -9.47 18.59
CA LEU A 299 0.17 -9.45 18.84
C LEU A 299 0.85 -8.21 18.28
N VAL A 300 0.35 -7.71 17.15
CA VAL A 300 0.81 -6.44 16.57
C VAL A 300 0.49 -5.27 17.50
N CYS A 301 -0.78 -5.09 17.91
CA CYS A 301 -1.16 -4.00 18.82
C CYS A 301 -0.52 -4.13 20.21
N ARG A 302 -0.26 -5.37 20.66
CA ARG A 302 0.52 -5.64 21.86
C ARG A 302 1.94 -5.08 21.69
N ALA A 303 2.62 -5.42 20.59
CA ALA A 303 3.97 -4.95 20.33
C ALA A 303 4.04 -3.42 20.17
N ILE A 304 3.08 -2.81 19.48
CA ILE A 304 2.98 -1.34 19.37
C ILE A 304 2.82 -0.70 20.75
N GLY A 305 1.91 -1.20 21.58
CA GLY A 305 1.67 -0.66 22.92
C GLY A 305 2.78 -0.92 23.94
N MET A 306 3.83 -1.67 23.55
CA MET A 306 5.04 -1.88 24.36
C MET A 306 6.25 -1.11 23.81
N ARG A 307 6.06 -0.30 22.76
CA ARG A 307 7.13 0.60 22.30
C ARG A 307 7.49 1.51 23.46
N VAL A 308 8.76 1.49 23.85
CA VAL A 308 9.33 2.55 24.66
C VAL A 308 9.25 3.83 23.82
N GLU A 309 8.64 4.88 24.35
CA GLU A 309 8.78 6.21 23.75
C GLU A 309 10.28 6.50 23.72
N SER A 310 10.85 6.53 22.52
CA SER A 310 12.20 7.04 22.33
C SER A 310 12.11 8.56 22.50
N ASP A 311 12.56 9.06 23.65
CA ASP A 311 12.88 10.47 23.89
C ASP A 311 13.78 11.04 22.78
#